data_AF-A0A5P8LXQ0-F1
#
_entry.id   AF-A0A5P8LXQ0-F1
#
_cell.length_a   1.000
_cell.length_b   1.000
_cell.length_c   1.000
_cell.angle_alpha   90.00
_cell.angle_beta   90.00
_cell.angle_gamma   90.00
#
_symmetry.space_group_name_H-M   'P 1'
#
loop_
_entity.id
_entity.type
_entity.pdbx_description
1 polymer ?
#
loop_
_entity_poly.entity_id
_entity_poly.type
_entity_poly.pdbx_seq_one_letter_code
_entity_poly.pdbx_strand_id
1 'polypeptide(L)'
;MNLTLDSGKLLYGLGVAFALGALVYFARDVVFGLSITVTAALLLVAFVGFLLAGLSRERDLLGTVAFTISGLSYVVFLGYVVSRYEPGETVVFFLLAGSAALFVGLGYGVREADIAPGRRTTIGVVIALLVVSASLVTADALGGDVTYSVETNDTTTVALSSVGSDTDRVRGTARVGTLTATNPSWFTRPVDLPSIRGCLAGVEQGDRSRIDVDYEPASYDTPNRLGGQSTRVHELTVSFDVATNQTGDRRFAVERRGDCEPTRSEPTLFLVVEPDDGRID
;
A
#
# COMPACT_ATOMS: atom_id res chain seq x y z
N MET A 1 -8.84 -45.82 12.06
CA MET A 1 -9.07 -45.15 10.77
C MET A 1 -7.71 -44.97 10.10
N ASN A 2 -7.41 -45.76 9.08
CA ASN A 2 -6.18 -45.59 8.30
C ASN A 2 -6.41 -44.44 7.32
N LEU A 3 -5.76 -43.30 7.58
CA LEU A 3 -5.57 -42.25 6.58
C LEU A 3 -4.54 -42.76 5.57
N THR A 4 -4.99 -43.58 4.62
CA THR A 4 -4.24 -43.81 3.38
C THR A 4 -4.29 -42.52 2.57
N LEU A 5 -3.44 -41.56 2.96
CA LEU A 5 -3.16 -40.37 2.17
C LEU A 5 -2.49 -40.85 0.87
N ASP A 6 -3.30 -40.95 -0.16
CA ASP A 6 -2.91 -41.25 -1.52
C ASP A 6 -1.81 -40.26 -1.94
N SER A 7 -0.58 -40.75 -2.16
CA SER A 7 0.59 -39.91 -2.43
C SER A 7 0.35 -38.93 -3.59
N GLY A 8 -0.51 -39.29 -4.55
CA GLY A 8 -0.97 -38.40 -5.60
C GLY A 8 -1.76 -37.19 -5.06
N LYS A 9 -2.72 -37.42 -4.15
CA LYS A 9 -3.50 -36.34 -3.51
C LYS A 9 -2.62 -35.42 -2.66
N LEU A 10 -1.58 -35.96 -2.05
CA LEU A 10 -0.60 -35.19 -1.26
C LEU A 10 0.21 -34.24 -2.16
N LEU A 11 0.69 -34.73 -3.31
CA LEU A 11 1.38 -33.90 -4.31
C LEU A 11 0.46 -32.83 -4.92
N TYR A 12 -0.81 -33.15 -5.18
CA TYR A 12 -1.79 -32.16 -5.63
C TYR A 12 -2.04 -31.08 -4.57
N GLY A 13 -2.24 -31.47 -3.30
CA GLY A 13 -2.43 -30.51 -2.21
C GLY A 13 -1.22 -29.60 -2.02
N LEU A 14 -0.01 -30.15 -2.09
CA LEU A 14 1.23 -29.39 -1.99
C LEU A 14 1.41 -28.44 -3.18
N GLY A 15 1.09 -28.89 -4.40
CA GLY A 15 1.13 -28.05 -5.60
C GLY A 15 0.16 -26.87 -5.53
N VAL A 16 -1.05 -27.10 -5.02
CA VAL A 16 -2.04 -26.04 -4.77
C VAL A 16 -1.53 -25.05 -3.71
N ALA A 17 -0.92 -25.53 -2.62
CA ALA A 17 -0.34 -24.67 -1.59
C ALA A 17 0.82 -23.83 -2.12
N PHE A 18 1.73 -24.41 -2.91
CA PHE A 18 2.81 -23.67 -3.57
C PHE A 18 2.30 -22.67 -4.60
N ALA A 19 1.26 -23.03 -5.38
CA ALA A 19 0.64 -22.09 -6.31
C ALA A 19 0.02 -20.90 -5.57
N LEU A 20 -0.68 -21.14 -4.45
CA LEU A 20 -1.20 -20.08 -3.59
C LEU A 20 -0.07 -19.21 -3.03
N GLY A 21 0.97 -19.83 -2.49
CA GLY A 21 2.15 -19.12 -1.95
C GLY A 21 2.84 -18.27 -3.01
N ALA A 22 3.04 -18.81 -4.21
CA ALA A 22 3.62 -18.09 -5.34
C ALA A 22 2.75 -16.93 -5.81
N LEU A 23 1.42 -17.07 -5.78
CA LEU A 23 0.48 -16.04 -6.20
C LEU A 23 0.38 -14.90 -5.16
N VAL A 24 0.40 -15.25 -3.87
CA VAL A 24 0.52 -14.28 -2.76
C VAL A 24 1.87 -13.56 -2.83
N TYR A 25 2.95 -14.30 -3.04
CA TYR A 25 4.29 -13.73 -3.20
C TYR A 25 4.38 -12.84 -4.43
N PHE A 26 3.81 -13.24 -5.57
CA PHE A 26 3.73 -12.40 -6.76
C PHE A 26 2.96 -11.10 -6.48
N ALA A 27 1.80 -11.19 -5.82
CA ALA A 27 0.99 -10.04 -5.45
C ALA A 27 1.65 -9.13 -4.40
N ARG A 28 2.58 -9.66 -3.60
CA ARG A 28 3.31 -8.91 -2.56
C ARG A 28 4.63 -8.34 -3.05
N ASP A 29 5.40 -9.11 -3.81
CA ASP A 29 6.87 -8.97 -3.94
C ASP A 29 7.39 -8.88 -5.39
N VAL A 30 6.69 -9.42 -6.39
CA VAL A 30 7.14 -9.35 -7.81
C VAL A 30 6.63 -8.07 -8.49
N VAL A 31 5.67 -7.39 -7.86
CA VAL A 31 4.92 -6.28 -8.43
C VAL A 31 5.28 -4.94 -7.77
N PHE A 32 6.45 -4.83 -7.12
CA PHE A 32 6.86 -3.64 -6.36
C PHE A 32 6.85 -2.29 -7.10
N GLY A 33 6.64 -2.29 -8.42
CA GLY A 33 6.45 -1.08 -9.21
C GLY A 33 5.11 -0.96 -9.94
N LEU A 34 4.16 -1.91 -9.83
CA LEU A 34 2.84 -1.71 -10.46
C LEU A 34 1.85 -1.04 -9.52
N SER A 35 0.93 -0.29 -10.10
CA SER A 35 -0.19 0.27 -9.37
C SER A 35 -1.07 -0.82 -8.75
N ILE A 36 -1.79 -0.43 -7.70
CA ILE A 36 -2.80 -1.26 -7.04
C ILE A 36 -3.85 -1.72 -8.07
N THR A 37 -4.24 -0.81 -8.97
CA THR A 37 -5.25 -1.09 -10.00
C THR A 37 -4.79 -2.15 -10.99
N VAL A 38 -3.56 -2.04 -11.50
CA VAL A 38 -3.04 -2.99 -12.51
C VAL A 38 -2.78 -4.35 -11.88
N THR A 39 -2.27 -4.41 -10.66
CA THR A 39 -2.12 -5.67 -9.91
C THR A 39 -3.45 -6.40 -9.76
N ALA A 40 -4.49 -5.69 -9.31
CA ALA A 40 -5.84 -6.26 -9.19
C ALA A 40 -6.38 -6.74 -10.54
N ALA A 41 -6.19 -5.97 -11.61
CA ALA A 41 -6.62 -6.35 -12.95
C ALA A 41 -5.92 -7.62 -13.46
N LEU A 42 -4.60 -7.76 -13.24
CA LEU A 42 -3.83 -8.94 -13.63
C LEU A 42 -4.28 -10.20 -12.86
N LEU A 43 -4.60 -10.08 -11.57
CA LEU A 43 -5.16 -11.19 -10.78
C LEU A 43 -6.53 -11.63 -11.31
N LEU A 44 -7.36 -10.67 -11.73
CA LEU A 44 -8.65 -10.97 -12.37
C LEU A 44 -8.45 -11.61 -13.75
N VAL A 45 -7.49 -11.13 -14.55
CA VAL A 45 -7.14 -11.75 -15.84
C VAL A 45 -6.65 -13.19 -15.62
N ALA A 46 -5.83 -13.44 -14.60
CA ALA A 46 -5.39 -14.79 -14.26
C ALA A 46 -6.59 -15.68 -13.91
N PHE A 47 -7.52 -15.22 -13.08
CA PHE A 47 -8.78 -15.92 -12.80
C PHE A 47 -9.50 -16.30 -14.09
N VAL A 48 -9.77 -15.35 -14.98
CA VAL A 48 -10.51 -15.61 -16.23
C VAL A 48 -9.72 -16.56 -17.15
N GLY A 49 -8.41 -16.38 -17.28
CA GLY A 49 -7.56 -17.23 -18.11
C GLY A 49 -7.56 -18.68 -17.66
N PHE A 50 -7.40 -18.92 -16.35
CA PHE A 50 -7.45 -20.26 -15.79
C PHE A 50 -8.86 -20.87 -15.81
N LEU A 51 -9.90 -20.06 -15.62
CA LEU A 51 -11.29 -20.49 -15.76
C LEU A 51 -11.55 -21.04 -17.17
N LEU A 52 -11.16 -20.28 -18.20
CA LEU A 52 -11.31 -20.69 -19.60
C LEU A 52 -10.46 -21.92 -19.94
N ALA A 53 -9.24 -22.01 -19.39
CA ALA A 53 -8.40 -23.20 -19.54
C ALA A 53 -9.06 -24.44 -18.93
N GLY A 54 -9.70 -24.29 -17.76
CA GLY A 54 -10.47 -25.34 -17.09
C GLY A 54 -11.65 -25.81 -17.94
N LEU A 55 -12.48 -24.87 -18.40
CA LEU A 55 -13.65 -25.14 -19.26
C LEU A 55 -13.26 -25.86 -20.57
N SER A 56 -12.10 -25.52 -21.15
CA SER A 56 -11.66 -26.15 -22.40
C SER A 56 -11.17 -27.60 -22.27
N ARG A 57 -10.98 -28.11 -21.04
CA ARG A 57 -10.38 -29.42 -20.74
C ARG A 57 -11.20 -30.25 -19.74
N GLU A 58 -12.52 -30.21 -19.84
CA GLU A 58 -13.51 -30.79 -18.90
C GLU A 58 -13.38 -32.28 -18.53
N ARG A 59 -12.39 -33.02 -19.03
CA ARG A 59 -12.18 -34.46 -18.73
C ARG A 59 -10.74 -34.83 -18.37
N ASP A 60 -9.88 -33.85 -18.19
CA ASP A 60 -8.47 -34.05 -17.89
C ASP A 60 -8.13 -33.51 -16.48
N LEU A 61 -7.17 -34.13 -15.80
CA LEU A 61 -6.65 -33.68 -14.50
C LEU A 61 -6.16 -32.22 -14.58
N LEU A 62 -5.66 -31.82 -15.74
CA LEU A 62 -5.28 -30.43 -16.05
C LEU A 62 -6.45 -29.45 -15.95
N GLY A 63 -7.69 -29.87 -16.29
CA GLY A 63 -8.89 -29.05 -16.14
C GLY A 63 -9.21 -28.77 -14.68
N THR A 64 -9.16 -29.80 -13.83
CA THR A 64 -9.36 -29.66 -12.37
C THR A 64 -8.32 -28.73 -11.74
N VAL A 65 -7.05 -28.88 -12.12
CA VAL A 65 -5.97 -28.01 -11.64
C VAL A 65 -6.21 -26.57 -12.09
N ALA A 66 -6.58 -26.33 -13.36
CA ALA A 66 -6.88 -25.00 -13.87
C ALA A 66 -8.06 -24.35 -13.14
N PHE A 67 -9.17 -25.07 -12.90
CA PHE A 67 -10.28 -24.56 -12.08
C PHE A 67 -9.86 -24.21 -10.65
N THR A 68 -8.98 -25.03 -10.05
CA THR A 68 -8.48 -24.78 -8.70
C THR A 68 -7.64 -23.50 -8.66
N ILE A 69 -6.70 -23.33 -9.59
CA ILE A 69 -5.87 -22.13 -9.70
C ILE A 69 -6.73 -20.89 -10.02
N SER A 70 -7.76 -21.04 -10.87
CA SER A 70 -8.75 -20.00 -11.12
C SER A 70 -9.41 -19.54 -9.82
N GLY A 71 -9.98 -20.47 -9.05
CA GLY A 71 -10.60 -20.15 -7.76
C GLY A 71 -9.64 -19.46 -6.79
N LEU A 72 -8.40 -19.95 -6.68
CA LEU A 72 -7.37 -19.31 -5.85
C LEU A 72 -7.03 -17.89 -6.33
N SER A 73 -6.88 -17.69 -7.63
CA SER A 73 -6.59 -16.38 -8.22
C SER A 73 -7.70 -15.37 -7.91
N TYR A 74 -8.97 -15.82 -7.94
CA TYR A 74 -10.11 -14.99 -7.56
C TYR A 74 -10.11 -14.62 -6.08
N VAL A 75 -9.82 -15.59 -5.20
CA VAL A 75 -9.73 -15.33 -3.75
C VAL A 75 -8.62 -14.34 -3.44
N VAL A 76 -7.45 -14.49 -4.06
CA VAL A 76 -6.33 -13.55 -3.87
C VAL A 76 -6.64 -12.19 -4.49
N PHE A 77 -7.31 -12.13 -5.65
CA PHE A 77 -7.83 -10.89 -6.22
C PHE A 77 -8.74 -10.15 -5.24
N LEU A 78 -9.73 -10.84 -4.67
CA LEU A 78 -10.65 -10.24 -3.70
C LEU A 78 -9.92 -9.79 -2.44
N GLY A 79 -9.06 -10.64 -1.87
CA GLY A 79 -8.27 -10.31 -0.69
C GLY A 79 -7.40 -9.08 -0.93
N TYR A 80 -6.74 -9.03 -2.09
CA TYR A 80 -5.92 -7.90 -2.50
C TYR A 80 -6.76 -6.61 -2.62
N VAL A 81 -7.88 -6.65 -3.34
CA VAL A 81 -8.77 -5.49 -3.50
C VAL A 81 -9.28 -5.00 -2.15
N VAL A 82 -9.76 -5.89 -1.28
CA VAL A 82 -10.26 -5.52 0.05
C VAL A 82 -9.15 -4.93 0.91
N SER A 83 -7.96 -5.54 0.93
CA SER A 83 -6.82 -5.05 1.73
C SER A 83 -6.25 -3.72 1.24
N ARG A 84 -6.26 -3.47 -0.08
CA ARG A 84 -5.59 -2.31 -0.67
C ARG A 84 -6.52 -1.14 -0.92
N TYR A 85 -7.81 -1.37 -1.15
CA TYR A 85 -8.79 -0.30 -1.31
C TYR A 85 -9.56 0.01 -0.03
N GLU A 86 -9.52 -0.88 0.96
CA GLU A 86 -10.24 -0.75 2.24
C GLU A 86 -11.69 -0.30 2.03
N PRO A 87 -12.46 -1.05 1.21
CA PRO A 87 -13.84 -0.67 0.91
C PRO A 87 -14.70 -0.77 2.17
N GLY A 88 -15.70 0.10 2.29
CA GLY A 88 -16.65 0.05 3.40
C GLY A 88 -17.45 -1.26 3.45
N GLU A 89 -17.99 -1.59 4.61
CA GLU A 89 -18.69 -2.86 4.90
C GLU A 89 -19.78 -3.20 3.87
N THR A 90 -20.57 -2.20 3.45
CA THR A 90 -21.60 -2.35 2.41
C THR A 90 -21.02 -2.85 1.10
N VAL A 91 -19.88 -2.32 0.67
CA VAL A 91 -19.22 -2.71 -0.58
C VAL A 91 -18.65 -4.12 -0.45
N VAL A 92 -18.05 -4.46 0.70
CA VAL A 92 -17.58 -5.83 0.97
C VAL A 92 -18.75 -6.83 0.91
N PHE A 93 -19.88 -6.50 1.52
CA PHE A 93 -21.08 -7.34 1.47
C PHE A 93 -21.53 -7.60 0.03
N PHE A 94 -21.70 -6.55 -0.79
CA PHE A 94 -22.11 -6.71 -2.18
C PHE A 94 -21.08 -7.45 -3.02
N LEU A 95 -19.79 -7.25 -2.75
CA LEU A 95 -18.71 -7.97 -3.41
C LEU A 95 -18.78 -9.47 -3.09
N LEU A 96 -18.99 -9.85 -1.84
CA LEU A 96 -19.17 -11.26 -1.44
C LEU A 96 -20.46 -11.87 -2.00
N ALA A 97 -21.58 -11.13 -1.95
CA ALA A 97 -22.85 -11.59 -2.51
C ALA A 97 -22.76 -11.79 -4.04
N GLY A 98 -22.13 -10.84 -4.75
CA GLY A 98 -21.86 -10.93 -6.17
C GLY A 98 -20.93 -12.09 -6.51
N SER A 99 -19.92 -12.34 -5.68
CA SER A 99 -19.01 -13.49 -5.80
C SER A 99 -19.78 -14.81 -5.69
N ALA A 100 -20.66 -14.93 -4.70
CA ALA A 100 -21.49 -16.12 -4.52
C ALA A 100 -22.41 -16.34 -5.74
N ALA A 101 -23.09 -15.29 -6.21
CA ALA A 101 -23.91 -15.36 -7.41
C ALA A 101 -23.11 -15.77 -8.65
N LEU A 102 -21.90 -15.23 -8.82
CA LEU A 102 -20.98 -15.59 -9.90
C LEU A 102 -20.63 -17.08 -9.86
N PHE A 103 -20.19 -17.61 -8.71
CA PHE A 103 -19.79 -19.03 -8.63
C PHE A 103 -20.97 -19.99 -8.73
N VAL A 104 -22.14 -19.63 -8.20
CA VAL A 104 -23.37 -20.41 -8.41
C VAL A 104 -23.74 -20.41 -9.89
N GLY A 105 -23.69 -19.25 -10.55
CA GLY A 105 -23.96 -19.12 -11.98
C GLY A 105 -22.98 -19.90 -12.85
N LEU A 106 -21.68 -19.83 -12.55
CA LEU A 106 -20.64 -20.62 -13.22
C LEU A 106 -20.87 -22.12 -13.01
N GLY A 107 -21.16 -22.54 -11.77
CA GLY A 107 -21.43 -23.94 -11.44
C GLY A 107 -22.66 -24.49 -12.16
N TYR A 108 -23.74 -23.72 -12.23
CA TYR A 108 -24.93 -24.06 -13.01
C TYR A 108 -24.62 -24.12 -14.51
N GLY A 109 -23.90 -23.12 -15.03
CA GLY A 109 -23.53 -23.03 -16.44
C GLY A 109 -22.69 -24.22 -16.93
N VAL A 110 -21.73 -24.66 -16.12
CA VAL A 110 -20.89 -25.84 -16.41
C VAL A 110 -21.70 -27.14 -16.33
N ARG A 111 -22.63 -27.27 -15.37
CA ARG A 111 -23.33 -28.54 -15.13
C ARG A 111 -24.57 -28.76 -15.99
N GLU A 112 -25.36 -27.71 -16.19
CA GLU A 112 -26.70 -27.81 -16.78
C GLU A 112 -26.76 -27.24 -18.19
N ALA A 113 -25.97 -26.19 -18.47
CA ALA A 113 -26.01 -25.49 -19.76
C ALA A 113 -24.86 -25.91 -20.71
N ASP A 114 -24.01 -26.86 -20.30
CA ASP A 114 -22.90 -27.41 -21.10
C ASP A 114 -22.05 -26.30 -21.74
N ILE A 115 -21.73 -25.26 -20.96
CA ILE A 115 -20.98 -24.07 -21.43
C ILE A 115 -19.52 -24.46 -21.67
N ALA A 116 -19.26 -25.02 -22.85
CA ALA A 116 -17.93 -25.31 -23.35
C ALA A 116 -17.59 -24.34 -24.51
N PRO A 117 -16.89 -23.23 -24.26
CA PRO A 117 -16.50 -22.31 -25.32
C PRO A 117 -15.61 -23.04 -26.34
N GLY A 118 -15.94 -22.88 -27.63
CA GLY A 118 -15.16 -23.49 -28.70
C GLY A 118 -13.69 -23.05 -28.67
N ARG A 119 -12.77 -23.93 -29.07
CA ARG A 119 -11.31 -23.70 -29.02
C ARG A 119 -10.87 -22.36 -29.62
N ARG A 120 -11.48 -21.93 -30.73
CA ARG A 120 -11.17 -20.65 -31.38
C ARG A 120 -11.54 -19.46 -30.51
N THR A 121 -12.70 -19.51 -29.86
CA THR A 121 -13.17 -18.49 -28.93
C THR A 121 -12.24 -18.42 -27.71
N THR A 122 -11.89 -19.56 -27.12
CA THR A 122 -10.96 -19.62 -25.99
C THR A 122 -9.60 -19.02 -26.33
N ILE A 123 -9.01 -19.38 -27.47
CA ILE A 123 -7.74 -18.81 -27.93
C ILE A 123 -7.89 -17.29 -28.16
N GLY A 124 -8.97 -16.85 -28.80
CA GLY A 124 -9.23 -15.44 -29.05
C GLY A 124 -9.33 -14.63 -27.76
N VAL A 125 -10.07 -15.14 -26.76
CA VAL A 125 -10.18 -14.48 -25.45
C VAL A 125 -8.86 -14.48 -24.70
N VAL A 126 -8.10 -15.57 -24.72
CA VAL A 126 -6.76 -15.62 -24.09
C VAL A 126 -5.82 -14.61 -24.74
N ILE A 127 -5.79 -14.50 -26.08
CA ILE A 127 -4.99 -13.49 -26.77
C ILE A 127 -5.45 -12.08 -26.37
N ALA A 128 -6.76 -11.82 -26.32
CA ALA A 128 -7.29 -10.53 -25.89
C ALA A 128 -6.86 -10.19 -24.45
N LEU A 129 -6.94 -11.15 -23.52
CA LEU A 129 -6.50 -10.98 -22.14
C LEU A 129 -5.00 -10.67 -22.05
N LEU A 130 -4.17 -11.34 -22.85
CA LEU A 130 -2.72 -11.06 -22.92
C LEU A 130 -2.44 -9.65 -23.45
N VAL A 131 -3.13 -9.22 -24.50
CA VAL A 131 -3.01 -7.87 -25.07
C VAL A 131 -3.43 -6.82 -24.04
N VAL A 132 -4.57 -7.02 -23.36
CA VAL A 132 -5.04 -6.12 -22.29
C VAL A 132 -4.03 -6.05 -21.15
N SER A 133 -3.50 -7.20 -20.71
CA SER A 133 -2.49 -7.26 -19.63
C SER A 133 -1.23 -6.50 -20.00
N ALA A 134 -0.69 -6.74 -21.20
CA ALA A 134 0.49 -6.03 -21.69
C ALA A 134 0.25 -4.52 -21.80
N SER A 135 -0.95 -4.13 -22.26
CA SER A 135 -1.32 -2.71 -22.37
C SER A 135 -1.40 -2.04 -20.99
N LEU A 136 -2.00 -2.70 -20.00
CA LEU A 136 -2.09 -2.20 -18.63
C LEU A 136 -0.72 -2.04 -17.99
N VAL A 137 0.15 -3.04 -18.10
CA VAL A 137 1.52 -2.99 -17.58
C VAL A 137 2.32 -1.88 -18.26
N THR A 138 2.18 -1.72 -19.58
CA THR A 138 2.86 -0.65 -20.32
C THR A 138 2.37 0.72 -19.90
N ALA A 139 1.05 0.91 -19.78
CA ALA A 139 0.46 2.16 -19.31
C ALA A 139 0.89 2.49 -17.88
N ASP A 140 1.03 1.48 -17.03
CA ASP A 140 1.49 1.64 -15.65
C ASP A 140 2.93 2.14 -15.57
N ALA A 141 3.82 1.50 -16.33
CA ALA A 141 5.23 1.87 -16.41
C ALA A 141 5.44 3.30 -16.92
N LEU A 142 4.55 3.78 -17.79
CA LEU A 142 4.57 5.16 -18.28
C LEU A 142 4.01 6.19 -17.29
N GLY A 143 3.18 5.76 -16.34
CA GLY A 143 2.53 6.65 -15.38
C GLY A 143 3.43 7.16 -14.25
N GLY A 144 4.56 6.49 -14.01
CA GLY A 144 5.50 6.83 -12.93
C GLY A 144 4.99 6.51 -11.52
N ASP A 145 5.85 6.74 -10.54
CA ASP A 145 5.60 6.52 -9.11
C ASP A 145 5.19 7.81 -8.37
N VAL A 146 4.75 7.67 -7.12
CA VAL A 146 4.37 8.79 -6.27
C VAL A 146 5.60 9.66 -5.98
N THR A 147 5.46 10.96 -6.24
CA THR A 147 6.51 11.95 -5.96
C THR A 147 6.19 12.72 -4.70
N TYR A 148 7.20 12.99 -3.88
CA TYR A 148 7.08 13.72 -2.63
C TYR A 148 7.81 15.08 -2.72
N SER A 149 7.10 16.14 -2.39
CA SER A 149 7.64 17.50 -2.25
C SER A 149 7.49 17.95 -0.80
N VAL A 150 8.55 18.50 -0.21
CA VAL A 150 8.53 19.06 1.15
C VAL A 150 8.82 20.55 1.06
N GLU A 151 7.88 21.35 1.54
CA GLU A 151 8.00 22.80 1.65
C GLU A 151 8.04 23.19 3.13
N THR A 152 9.06 23.95 3.53
CA THR A 152 9.25 24.39 4.92
C THR A 152 8.89 25.85 5.07
N ASN A 153 8.33 26.22 6.23
CA ASN A 153 8.18 27.62 6.59
C ASN A 153 9.57 28.23 6.82
N ASP A 154 9.78 29.53 6.54
CA ASP A 154 11.07 30.16 6.84
C ASP A 154 11.31 30.26 8.36
N THR A 155 10.23 30.50 9.11
CA THR A 155 10.26 30.64 10.56
C THR A 155 8.95 30.15 11.15
N THR A 156 9.00 29.64 12.38
CA THR A 156 7.82 29.26 13.15
C THR A 156 7.87 29.82 14.57
N THR A 157 6.71 30.13 15.12
CA THR A 157 6.56 30.54 16.52
C THR A 157 6.05 29.37 17.33
N VAL A 158 6.82 28.95 18.33
CA VAL A 158 6.49 27.83 19.21
C VAL A 158 6.00 28.41 20.53
N ALA A 159 4.77 28.08 20.90
CA ALA A 159 4.23 28.38 22.21
C ALA A 159 4.72 27.32 23.21
N LEU A 160 5.64 27.71 24.10
CA LEU A 160 6.24 26.82 25.07
C LEU A 160 5.42 26.84 26.38
N SER A 161 4.63 25.80 26.60
CA SER A 161 3.73 25.65 27.76
C SER A 161 4.19 24.56 28.71
N SER A 162 4.16 24.81 30.03
CA SER A 162 4.58 23.83 31.03
C SER A 162 3.67 22.60 31.04
N VAL A 163 4.26 21.41 31.02
CA VAL A 163 3.52 20.15 31.04
C VAL A 163 3.45 19.64 32.49
N GLY A 164 2.44 20.11 33.23
CA GLY A 164 2.20 19.68 34.61
C GLY A 164 3.25 20.16 35.61
N SER A 165 2.91 20.09 36.91
CA SER A 165 3.69 20.67 38.00
C SER A 165 4.91 19.85 38.44
N ASP A 166 5.21 18.74 37.78
CA ASP A 166 6.17 17.72 38.27
C ASP A 166 7.24 17.32 37.23
N THR A 167 7.36 18.05 36.11
CA THR A 167 8.43 17.83 35.14
C THR A 167 9.24 19.10 34.90
N ASP A 168 10.58 18.99 34.96
CA ASP A 168 11.54 20.06 34.60
C ASP A 168 11.57 20.34 33.08
N ARG A 169 10.44 20.17 32.38
CA ARG A 169 10.32 20.26 30.92
C ARG A 169 9.09 21.04 30.46
N VAL A 170 9.24 21.70 29.33
CA VAL A 170 8.20 22.48 28.65
C VAL A 170 8.09 21.93 27.24
N ARG A 171 6.88 21.52 26.83
CA ARG A 171 6.65 20.97 25.48
C ARG A 171 6.29 22.09 24.54
N GLY A 172 7.00 22.13 23.41
CA GLY A 172 6.69 23.00 22.28
C GLY A 172 6.10 22.18 21.15
N THR A 173 5.02 22.70 20.56
CA THR A 173 4.44 22.16 19.34
C THR A 173 4.35 23.28 18.31
N ALA A 174 4.79 23.03 17.09
CA ALA A 174 4.66 24.02 16.01
C ALA A 174 4.57 23.38 14.63
N ARG A 175 3.86 24.07 13.74
CA ARG A 175 3.83 23.74 12.32
C ARG A 175 5.09 24.26 11.64
N VAL A 176 5.77 23.39 10.91
CA VAL A 176 7.08 23.66 10.29
C VAL A 176 7.06 23.61 8.77
N GLY A 177 6.00 23.06 8.18
CA GLY A 177 5.90 22.96 6.73
C GLY A 177 4.76 22.09 6.25
N THR A 178 4.85 21.64 5.01
CA THR A 178 3.92 20.73 4.35
C THR A 178 4.69 19.68 3.53
N LEU A 179 4.20 18.45 3.56
CA LEU A 179 4.59 17.37 2.66
C LEU A 179 3.45 17.17 1.65
N THR A 180 3.77 17.24 0.37
CA THR A 180 2.83 16.98 -0.73
C THR A 180 3.22 15.70 -1.44
N ALA A 181 2.34 14.69 -1.38
CA ALA A 181 2.43 13.46 -2.15
C ALA A 181 1.57 13.59 -3.42
N THR A 182 2.16 13.36 -4.59
CA THR A 182 1.49 13.49 -5.88
C THR A 182 1.61 12.18 -6.67
N ASN A 183 0.49 11.66 -7.16
CA ASN A 183 0.45 10.51 -8.05
C ASN A 183 0.27 10.99 -9.51
N PRO A 184 1.34 10.95 -10.33
CA PRO A 184 1.27 11.32 -11.75
C PRO A 184 0.64 10.25 -12.64
N SER A 185 0.42 9.03 -12.13
CA SER A 185 -0.18 7.92 -12.88
C SER A 185 -1.70 8.04 -12.95
N TRP A 186 -2.33 7.44 -13.97
CA TRP A 186 -3.80 7.29 -14.03
C TRP A 186 -4.33 6.19 -13.10
N PHE A 187 -3.44 5.35 -12.55
CA PHE A 187 -3.81 4.24 -11.69
C PHE A 187 -3.56 4.55 -10.21
N THR A 188 -4.25 3.84 -9.33
CA THR A 188 -4.08 4.03 -7.87
C THR A 188 -2.72 3.49 -7.42
N ARG A 189 -1.88 4.32 -6.81
CA ARG A 189 -0.56 3.92 -6.30
C ARG A 189 -0.57 3.71 -4.78
N PRO A 190 0.25 2.80 -4.24
CA PRO A 190 0.54 2.80 -2.81
C PRO A 190 1.23 4.12 -2.42
N VAL A 191 1.04 4.55 -1.18
CA VAL A 191 1.73 5.72 -0.60
C VAL A 191 2.45 5.27 0.64
N ASP A 192 3.76 5.42 0.61
CA ASP A 192 4.65 5.22 1.75
C ASP A 192 5.30 6.57 2.05
N LEU A 193 4.79 7.26 3.09
CA LEU A 193 5.28 8.58 3.45
C LEU A 193 6.74 8.47 3.91
N PRO A 194 7.64 9.37 3.46
CA PRO A 194 9.03 9.34 3.89
C PRO A 194 9.14 9.53 5.40
N SER A 195 10.20 9.02 6.02
CA SER A 195 10.48 9.37 7.42
C SER A 195 11.16 10.74 7.49
N ILE A 196 10.70 11.59 8.41
CA ILE A 196 11.26 12.93 8.63
C ILE A 196 11.76 12.99 10.07
N ARG A 197 13.05 13.32 10.24
CA ARG A 197 13.68 13.55 11.54
C ARG A 197 13.85 15.03 11.80
N GLY A 198 13.53 15.46 13.02
CA GLY A 198 13.75 16.82 13.49
C GLY A 198 15.00 16.92 14.35
N CYS A 199 15.74 18.03 14.24
CA CYS A 199 16.89 18.35 15.10
C CYS A 199 16.87 19.83 15.50
N LEU A 200 17.35 20.15 16.71
CA LEU A 200 17.34 21.51 17.26
C LEU A 200 18.78 22.01 17.44
N ALA A 201 19.02 23.28 17.15
CA ALA A 201 20.28 23.95 17.46
C ALA A 201 20.03 25.31 18.11
N GLY A 202 21.03 25.84 18.83
CA GLY A 202 20.96 27.16 19.45
C GLY A 202 20.11 27.25 20.72
N VAL A 203 19.72 26.12 21.32
CA VAL A 203 19.04 26.06 22.61
C VAL A 203 19.55 24.91 23.47
N GLU A 204 19.55 25.09 24.79
CA GLU A 204 19.83 24.02 25.75
C GLU A 204 18.73 22.95 25.68
N GLN A 205 19.14 21.75 25.29
CA GLN A 205 18.28 20.58 25.20
C GLN A 205 18.27 19.85 26.55
N GLY A 206 17.12 19.30 26.94
CA GLY A 206 17.09 18.34 28.05
C GLY A 206 17.79 17.03 27.67
N ASP A 207 18.23 16.24 28.65
CA ASP A 207 18.98 14.97 28.53
C ASP A 207 18.38 13.90 27.56
N ARG A 208 17.18 14.12 27.00
CA ARG A 208 16.48 13.23 26.06
C ARG A 208 15.63 13.99 25.04
N SER A 209 16.17 15.02 24.40
CA SER A 209 15.54 15.80 23.33
C SER A 209 15.32 14.96 22.05
N ARG A 210 14.35 14.05 22.07
CA ARG A 210 13.80 13.50 20.83
C ARG A 210 12.84 14.55 20.27
N ILE A 211 13.08 14.96 19.03
CA ILE A 211 12.15 15.81 18.28
C ILE A 211 11.37 14.88 17.38
N ASP A 212 10.09 14.80 17.66
CA ASP A 212 9.16 14.01 16.86
C ASP A 212 8.58 14.93 15.78
N VAL A 213 8.57 14.44 14.54
CA VAL A 213 7.93 15.10 13.40
C VAL A 213 6.72 14.27 13.02
N ASP A 214 5.56 14.86 13.23
CA ASP A 214 4.26 14.23 13.00
C ASP A 214 3.60 14.80 11.74
N TYR A 215 2.83 13.94 11.08
CA TYR A 215 1.96 14.31 9.96
C TYR A 215 0.57 14.65 10.47
N GLU A 216 -0.03 15.71 9.93
CA GLU A 216 -1.45 16.02 10.13
C GLU A 216 -2.17 16.08 8.77
N PRO A 217 -3.19 15.24 8.51
CA PRO A 217 -3.63 14.12 9.35
C PRO A 217 -2.56 13.03 9.49
N ALA A 218 -2.62 12.29 10.59
CA ALA A 218 -1.68 11.22 10.91
C ALA A 218 -1.69 10.12 9.85
N SER A 219 -0.53 9.50 9.63
CA SER A 219 -0.38 8.48 8.59
C SER A 219 -1.36 7.31 8.75
N TYR A 220 -1.62 6.87 9.99
CA TYR A 220 -2.54 5.78 10.30
C TYR A 220 -4.03 6.14 10.10
N ASP A 221 -4.38 7.43 10.09
CA ASP A 221 -5.73 7.91 9.80
C ASP A 221 -5.97 8.11 8.29
N THR A 222 -4.91 8.01 7.49
CA THR A 222 -4.98 8.16 6.04
C THR A 222 -4.78 6.83 5.33
N PRO A 223 -5.58 6.52 4.29
CA PRO A 223 -5.34 5.32 3.49
C PRO A 223 -3.95 5.35 2.83
N ASN A 224 -3.20 4.25 2.91
CA ASN A 224 -1.88 4.08 2.26
C ASN A 224 -1.98 3.89 0.74
N ARG A 225 -2.78 4.75 0.09
CA ARG A 225 -3.04 4.77 -1.36
C ARG A 225 -3.39 6.17 -1.83
N LEU A 226 -3.02 6.49 -3.06
CA LEU A 226 -3.39 7.72 -3.75
C LEU A 226 -4.02 7.38 -5.09
N GLY A 227 -5.20 7.96 -5.36
CA GLY A 227 -5.90 7.77 -6.63
C GLY A 227 -5.09 8.27 -7.81
N GLY A 228 -5.46 7.88 -9.02
CA GLY A 228 -4.78 8.37 -10.23
C GLY A 228 -4.94 9.89 -10.36
N GLN A 229 -3.87 10.57 -10.78
CA GLN A 229 -3.82 12.03 -11.00
C GLN A 229 -4.26 12.84 -9.77
N SER A 230 -3.99 12.33 -8.56
CA SER A 230 -4.41 12.97 -7.32
C SER A 230 -3.21 13.36 -6.46
N THR A 231 -3.45 14.33 -5.59
CA THR A 231 -2.46 14.89 -4.66
C THR A 231 -3.03 14.85 -3.25
N ARG A 232 -2.16 14.58 -2.28
CA ARG A 232 -2.48 14.67 -0.85
C ARG A 232 -1.43 15.53 -0.17
N VAL A 233 -1.90 16.43 0.69
CA VAL A 233 -1.05 17.32 1.48
C VAL A 233 -1.16 16.89 2.94
N HIS A 234 0.00 16.77 3.60
CA HIS A 234 0.12 16.59 5.03
C HIS A 234 0.82 17.82 5.61
N GLU A 235 0.30 18.36 6.70
CA GLU A 235 1.01 19.37 7.46
C GLU A 235 2.09 18.70 8.32
N LEU A 236 3.27 19.31 8.38
CA LEU A 236 4.37 18.85 9.22
C LEU A 236 4.33 19.61 10.54
N THR A 237 4.14 18.87 11.62
CA THR A 237 4.13 19.40 12.99
C THR A 237 5.29 18.79 13.75
N VAL A 238 6.06 19.63 14.45
CA VAL A 238 7.12 19.16 15.34
C VAL A 238 6.69 19.28 16.78
N SER A 239 7.08 18.28 17.56
CA SER A 239 6.96 18.28 19.01
C SER A 239 8.34 18.08 19.64
N PHE A 240 8.70 18.93 20.60
CA PHE A 240 9.97 18.80 21.33
C PHE A 240 9.88 19.34 22.75
N ASP A 241 10.75 18.84 23.62
CA ASP A 241 10.86 19.28 25.00
C ASP A 241 12.09 20.19 25.20
N VAL A 242 11.90 21.32 25.88
CA VAL A 242 12.96 22.23 26.31
C VAL A 242 12.99 22.38 27.83
N ALA A 243 14.07 22.91 28.37
CA ALA A 243 14.20 23.21 29.79
C ALA A 243 13.12 24.20 30.27
N THR A 244 12.68 24.05 31.53
CA THR A 244 11.62 24.87 32.16
C THR A 244 11.89 26.37 32.21
N ASN A 245 13.15 26.80 32.08
CA ASN A 245 13.51 28.21 32.02
C ASN A 245 13.15 28.90 30.68
N GLN A 246 12.57 28.18 29.71
CA GLN A 246 12.27 28.67 28.36
C GLN A 246 10.78 28.86 28.05
N THR A 247 9.93 29.14 29.04
CA THR A 247 8.49 29.39 28.82
C THR A 247 8.21 30.63 27.95
N GLY A 248 7.11 30.60 27.18
CA GLY A 248 6.64 31.70 26.35
C GLY A 248 6.83 31.48 24.85
N ASP A 249 6.38 32.43 24.03
CA ASP A 249 6.49 32.34 22.58
C ASP A 249 7.94 32.55 22.13
N ARG A 250 8.49 31.57 21.40
CA ARG A 250 9.82 31.68 20.78
C ARG A 250 9.75 31.45 19.29
N ARG A 251 10.54 32.23 18.57
CA ARG A 251 10.71 32.08 17.13
C ARG A 251 11.89 31.18 16.84
N PHE A 252 11.68 30.22 15.95
CA PHE A 252 12.71 29.33 15.42
C PHE A 252 12.80 29.52 13.91
N ALA A 253 14.02 29.56 13.37
CA ALA A 253 14.22 29.37 11.94
C ALA A 253 13.99 27.88 11.60
N VAL A 254 13.39 27.59 10.44
CA VAL A 254 13.18 26.21 10.00
C VAL A 254 13.96 25.98 8.71
N GLU A 255 14.86 25.00 8.70
CA GLU A 255 15.73 24.68 7.57
C GLU A 255 15.62 23.18 7.21
N ARG A 256 15.57 22.86 5.92
CA ARG A 256 15.73 21.48 5.43
C ARG A 256 17.21 21.15 5.22
N ARG A 257 17.70 20.04 5.76
CA ARG A 257 19.08 19.56 5.60
C ARG A 257 19.17 18.06 5.34
N GLY A 258 20.36 17.60 4.95
CA GLY A 258 20.69 16.18 4.81
C GLY A 258 21.16 15.53 6.11
N ASP A 259 21.51 16.32 7.13
CA ASP A 259 22.06 15.84 8.39
C ASP A 259 21.65 16.71 9.59
N CYS A 260 21.96 16.19 10.78
CA CYS A 260 21.68 16.81 12.06
C CYS A 260 22.96 17.24 12.77
N GLU A 261 23.87 17.94 12.08
CA GLU A 261 25.03 18.55 12.73
C GLU A 261 24.66 19.91 13.35
N PRO A 262 24.53 20.01 14.69
CA PRO A 262 23.88 21.16 15.31
C PRO A 262 24.95 22.15 15.80
N THR A 263 25.41 23.02 14.92
CA THR A 263 26.17 24.21 15.35
C THR A 263 25.58 25.48 14.77
N ARG A 264 24.60 26.02 15.49
CA ARG A 264 24.06 27.38 15.30
C ARG A 264 23.97 28.07 16.64
N SER A 265 24.30 29.35 16.66
CA SER A 265 24.12 30.23 17.81
C SER A 265 22.67 30.68 17.99
N GLU A 266 21.86 30.62 16.93
CA GLU A 266 20.46 31.04 16.91
C GLU A 266 19.51 29.82 16.96
N PRO A 267 18.35 29.91 17.65
CA PRO A 267 17.35 28.84 17.71
C PRO A 267 16.88 28.42 16.31
N THR A 268 17.29 27.22 15.90
CA THR A 268 17.02 26.68 14.56
C THR A 268 16.50 25.25 14.66
N LEU A 269 15.49 24.94 13.85
CA LEU A 269 14.94 23.61 13.69
C LEU A 269 15.28 23.06 12.31
N PHE A 270 16.00 21.94 12.30
CA PHE A 270 16.38 21.22 11.09
C PHE A 270 15.42 20.07 10.82
N LEU A 271 14.98 19.94 9.57
CA LEU A 271 14.22 18.79 9.09
C LEU A 271 15.11 17.98 8.13
N VAL A 272 15.32 16.71 8.46
CA VAL A 272 16.02 15.73 7.64
C VAL A 272 14.99 14.77 7.07
N VAL A 273 14.84 14.77 5.75
CA VAL A 273 13.98 13.83 5.04
C VAL A 273 14.84 12.63 4.68
N GLU A 274 14.58 11.49 5.31
CA GLU A 274 15.36 10.29 5.02
C GLU A 274 14.81 9.63 3.76
N PRO A 275 15.71 9.14 2.87
CA PRO A 275 15.28 8.20 1.85
C PRO A 275 14.71 6.96 2.54
N ASP A 276 13.65 6.40 1.95
CA ASP A 276 13.00 5.20 2.45
C ASP A 276 13.94 4.00 2.31
N ASP A 277 14.85 3.81 3.27
CA ASP A 277 15.68 2.62 3.40
C ASP A 277 14.79 1.51 3.96
N GLY A 278 13.98 0.93 3.07
CA GLY A 278 12.96 -0.09 3.29
C GLY A 278 13.13 -0.86 4.59
N ARG A 279 12.55 -0.31 5.67
CA ARG A 279 12.65 -0.87 7.01
C ARG A 279 11.79 -2.13 7.00
N ILE A 280 12.46 -3.26 6.81
CA ILE A 280 11.88 -4.59 7.00
C ILE A 280 11.64 -4.74 8.50
N ASP A 281 10.42 -4.41 8.93
CA ASP A 281 9.86 -4.90 10.20
C ASP A 281 9.25 -6.30 9.99
#